data_AF-M1EGN6-F1
#
_entry.id   AF-M1EGN6-F1
#
_cell.length_a   1.000
_cell.length_b   1.000
_cell.length_c   1.000
_cell.angle_alpha   90.00
_cell.angle_beta   90.00
_cell.angle_gamma   90.00
#
_symmetry.space_group_name_H-M   'P 1'
#
loop_
_entity.id
_entity.type
_entity.pdbx_description
1 polymer ?
#
loop_
_entity_poly.entity_id
_entity_poly.type
_entity_poly.pdbx_seq_one_letter_code
_entity_poly.pdbx_strand_id
1 'polypeptide(L)'
;RPRHEGGGRAPILYYVVKHRKQVTNSSNNWTVSSIAASQHRLTLTRLDPGSLYEVEMAAYNCAGEGQTAMVTFRTGRRPKPEIMASKEQQIQRDDPGA
;
A
#
# COMPACT_ATOMS: atom_id res chain seq x y z
N ARG A 1 -3.46 -13.02 -51.43
CA ARG A 1 -3.34 -11.96 -50.39
C ARG A 1 -3.06 -12.67 -49.06
N PRO A 2 -1.84 -12.62 -48.51
CA PRO A 2 -1.52 -13.38 -47.30
C PRO A 2 -2.25 -12.77 -46.11
N ARG A 3 -2.88 -13.64 -45.34
CA ARG A 3 -3.62 -13.36 -44.11
C ARG A 3 -2.61 -12.94 -43.04
N HIS A 4 -2.88 -11.84 -42.35
CA HIS A 4 -2.05 -11.25 -41.30
C HIS A 4 -1.93 -12.23 -40.11
N GLU A 5 -1.04 -13.22 -40.21
CA GLU A 5 -0.66 -14.10 -39.11
C GLU A 5 0.41 -13.40 -38.28
N GLY A 6 -0.07 -12.62 -37.32
CA GLY A 6 0.76 -11.84 -36.42
C GLY A 6 -0.12 -10.87 -35.66
N GLY A 7 -0.86 -11.38 -34.68
CA GLY A 7 -1.62 -10.57 -33.71
C GLY A 7 -0.66 -9.75 -32.84
N GLY A 8 -0.02 -8.76 -33.46
CA GLY A 8 1.08 -7.97 -32.92
C GLY A 8 0.59 -6.97 -31.90
N ARG A 9 0.40 -7.42 -30.66
CA ARG A 9 0.39 -6.50 -29.52
C ARG A 9 1.82 -6.02 -29.32
N ALA A 10 2.03 -4.70 -29.41
CA ALA A 10 3.31 -4.09 -29.07
C ALA A 10 3.68 -4.46 -27.62
N PRO A 11 4.94 -4.84 -27.35
CA PRO A 11 5.37 -5.27 -26.02
C PRO A 11 5.24 -4.13 -25.00
N ILE A 12 4.96 -4.48 -23.76
CA ILE A 12 4.94 -3.54 -22.64
C ILE A 12 6.37 -3.10 -22.33
N LEU A 13 6.59 -1.80 -22.19
CA LEU A 13 7.89 -1.19 -21.87
C LEU A 13 8.05 -0.95 -20.36
N TYR A 14 7.00 -0.44 -19.72
CA TYR A 14 6.93 -0.21 -18.28
C TYR A 14 5.48 -0.08 -17.82
N TYR A 15 5.28 -0.12 -16.51
CA TYR A 15 4.01 0.21 -15.87
C TYR A 15 4.16 1.49 -15.07
N VAL A 16 3.10 2.29 -15.01
CA VAL A 16 2.99 3.38 -14.02
C VAL A 16 1.99 2.93 -12.97
N VAL A 17 2.43 2.94 -11.72
CA VAL A 17 1.58 2.65 -10.56
C VAL A 17 1.44 3.93 -9.74
N LYS A 18 0.20 4.33 -9.49
CA LYS A 18 -0.15 5.47 -8.64
C LYS A 18 -0.85 4.94 -7.39
N HIS A 19 -0.53 5.48 -6.23
CA HIS A 19 -1.28 5.16 -5.02
C HIS A 19 -1.50 6.38 -4.13
N ARG A 20 -2.62 6.38 -3.40
CA ARG A 20 -2.94 7.42 -2.41
C ARG A 20 -3.79 6.88 -1.28
N LYS A 21 -3.71 7.53 -0.12
CA LYS A 21 -4.62 7.28 1.00
C LYS A 21 -6.00 7.85 0.66
N GLN A 22 -7.04 7.04 0.80
CA GLN A 22 -8.42 7.47 0.62
C GLN A 22 -8.91 8.13 1.92
N VAL A 23 -9.00 9.46 1.94
CA VAL A 23 -9.66 10.23 3.01
C VAL A 23 -10.72 11.10 2.37
N THR A 24 -11.84 11.30 3.07
CA THR A 24 -13.00 12.09 2.63
C THR A 24 -12.67 13.52 2.21
N ASN A 25 -11.52 14.07 2.64
CA ASN A 25 -11.04 15.43 2.34
C ASN A 25 -9.52 15.53 2.09
N SER A 26 -8.80 14.42 1.85
CA SER A 26 -7.34 14.48 1.70
C SER A 26 -6.90 15.01 0.33
N SER A 27 -5.82 15.80 0.36
CA SER A 27 -5.11 16.35 -0.80
C SER A 27 -4.94 15.34 -1.94
N ASN A 28 -5.15 15.80 -3.16
CA ASN A 28 -5.22 15.04 -4.41
C ASN A 28 -3.86 14.47 -4.90
N ASN A 29 -2.91 14.26 -3.98
CA ASN A 29 -1.53 13.96 -4.31
C ASN A 29 -1.32 12.44 -4.41
N TRP A 30 -1.18 11.97 -5.65
CA TRP A 30 -0.79 10.61 -5.97
C TRP A 30 0.72 10.43 -5.75
N THR A 31 1.09 9.33 -5.11
CA THR A 31 2.47 8.84 -5.17
C THR A 31 2.60 7.98 -6.42
N VAL A 32 3.50 8.36 -7.33
CA VAL A 32 3.68 7.71 -8.65
C VAL A 32 4.98 6.90 -8.67
N SER A 33 4.96 5.73 -9.29
CA SER A 33 6.11 4.85 -9.46
C SER A 33 6.14 4.28 -10.88
N SER A 34 7.29 4.33 -11.52
CA SER A 34 7.53 3.66 -12.81
C SER A 34 8.19 2.30 -12.55
N ILE A 35 7.60 1.24 -13.09
CA ILE A 35 7.95 -0.15 -12.83
C ILE A 35 8.38 -0.79 -14.15
N ALA A 36 9.54 -1.44 -14.17
CA ALA A 36 10.02 -2.14 -15.37
C ALA A 36 9.02 -3.22 -15.82
N ALA A 37 8.89 -3.45 -17.13
CA ALA A 37 7.96 -4.44 -17.66
C ALA A 37 8.21 -5.88 -17.14
N SER A 38 9.46 -6.21 -16.79
CA SER A 38 9.86 -7.49 -16.21
C SER A 38 9.54 -7.63 -14.72
N GLN A 39 9.16 -6.55 -14.04
CA GLN A 39 8.85 -6.56 -12.62
C GLN A 39 7.36 -6.81 -12.39
N HIS A 40 7.05 -8.03 -11.98
CA HIS A 40 5.67 -8.48 -11.74
C HIS A 40 5.20 -8.27 -10.28
N ARG A 41 6.08 -7.82 -9.38
CA ARG A 41 5.77 -7.58 -7.97
C ARG A 41 6.28 -6.21 -7.51
N LEU A 42 5.41 -5.45 -6.86
CA LEU A 42 5.72 -4.16 -6.25
C LEU A 42 5.35 -4.18 -4.76
N THR A 43 6.22 -3.64 -3.92
CA THR A 43 5.94 -3.43 -2.50
C THR A 43 5.75 -1.94 -2.24
N LEU A 44 4.55 -1.55 -1.82
CA LEU A 44 4.26 -0.19 -1.35
C LEU A 44 4.71 -0.07 0.13
N THR A 45 5.45 0.98 0.45
CA THR A 45 6.05 1.19 1.78
C THR A 45 5.64 2.53 2.38
N ARG A 46 5.90 2.72 3.68
CA ARG A 46 5.55 3.94 4.43
C ARG A 46 4.06 4.31 4.34
N LEU A 47 3.20 3.29 4.44
CA LEU A 47 1.75 3.46 4.46
C LEU A 47 1.27 3.68 5.90
N ASP A 48 0.20 4.46 6.04
CA ASP A 48 -0.44 4.69 7.33
C ASP A 48 -1.20 3.45 7.78
N PRO A 49 -1.06 3.01 9.05
CA PRO A 49 -1.84 1.89 9.60
C PRO A 49 -3.34 2.15 9.61
N GLY A 50 -4.14 1.08 9.48
CA GLY A 50 -5.61 1.11 9.53
C GLY A 50 -6.29 1.91 8.42
N SER A 51 -5.55 2.33 7.40
CA SER A 51 -5.99 3.27 6.38
C SER A 51 -6.35 2.56 5.08
N LEU A 52 -7.35 3.09 4.38
CA LEU A 52 -7.75 2.62 3.05
C LEU A 52 -6.90 3.33 1.99
N TYR A 53 -6.37 2.57 1.05
CA TYR A 53 -5.58 3.05 -0.07
C TYR A 53 -6.24 2.68 -1.38
N GLU A 54 -6.10 3.59 -2.35
CA GLU A 54 -6.46 3.39 -3.74
C GLU A 54 -5.18 3.29 -4.57
N VAL A 55 -5.16 2.36 -5.53
CA VAL A 55 -4.04 2.13 -6.45
C VAL A 55 -4.57 2.12 -7.87
N GLU A 56 -3.90 2.85 -8.75
CA GLU A 56 -4.09 2.80 -10.20
C GLU A 56 -2.84 2.22 -10.86
N MET A 57 -3.01 1.42 -11.90
CA MET A 57 -1.91 0.86 -12.69
C MET A 57 -2.25 0.92 -14.18
N ALA A 58 -1.33 1.45 -14.99
CA ALA A 58 -1.42 1.43 -16.44
C ALA A 58 -0.14 0.87 -17.07
N ALA A 59 -0.29 0.10 -18.15
CA ALA A 59 0.83 -0.41 -18.94
C ALA A 59 1.16 0.55 -20.08
N TYR A 60 2.43 0.77 -20.37
CA TYR A 60 2.89 1.64 -21.46
C TYR A 60 3.62 0.85 -22.53
N ASN A 61 3.33 1.14 -23.79
CA ASN A 61 4.09 0.65 -24.94
C ASN A 61 4.40 1.81 -25.90
N CYS A 62 4.88 1.53 -27.13
CA CYS A 62 5.18 2.58 -28.10
C CYS A 62 3.96 3.39 -28.58
N ALA A 63 2.73 2.90 -28.38
CA ALA A 63 1.49 3.62 -28.67
C ALA A 63 1.04 4.51 -27.49
N GLY A 64 1.69 4.42 -26.33
CA GLY A 64 1.37 5.20 -25.13
C GLY A 64 0.75 4.37 -24.02
N GLU A 65 -0.12 5.02 -23.24
CA GLU A 65 -0.81 4.46 -22.08
C GLU A 65 -1.92 3.51 -22.49
N GLY A 66 -1.93 2.30 -21.92
CA GLY A 66 -3.00 1.33 -22.04
C GLY A 66 -4.13 1.54 -21.01
N GLN A 67 -5.08 0.62 -20.99
CA GLN A 67 -6.19 0.67 -20.02
C GLN A 67 -5.68 0.63 -18.57
N THR A 68 -6.18 1.55 -17.74
CA THR A 68 -5.88 1.61 -16.32
C THR A 68 -6.73 0.62 -15.53
N ALA A 69 -6.08 -0.14 -14.64
CA ALA A 69 -6.71 -0.97 -13.63
C ALA A 69 -6.65 -0.30 -12.26
N MET A 70 -7.68 -0.52 -11.43
CA MET A 70 -7.79 0.08 -10.11
C MET A 70 -8.06 -0.97 -9.03
N VAL A 71 -7.41 -0.82 -7.88
CA VAL A 71 -7.67 -1.66 -6.70
C VAL A 71 -7.66 -0.82 -5.44
N THR A 72 -8.38 -1.27 -4.42
CA THR A 72 -8.32 -0.71 -3.08
C THR A 72 -7.89 -1.77 -2.08
N PHE A 73 -7.14 -1.36 -1.05
CA PHE A 73 -6.73 -2.24 0.03
C PHE A 73 -6.62 -1.47 1.35
N ARG A 74 -6.77 -2.18 2.47
CA ARG A 74 -6.67 -1.59 3.81
C ARG A 74 -5.41 -2.10 4.51
N THR A 75 -4.62 -1.19 5.07
CA THR A 75 -3.44 -1.55 5.85
C THR A 75 -3.83 -2.11 7.22
N GLY A 76 -2.95 -2.94 7.79
CA GLY A 76 -3.12 -3.44 9.16
C GLY A 76 -3.15 -2.32 10.19
N ARG A 77 -3.84 -2.53 11.32
CA ARG A 77 -3.86 -1.58 12.44
C ARG A 77 -2.55 -1.69 13.23
N ARG A 78 -2.15 -0.61 13.92
CA ARG A 78 -1.04 -0.70 14.90
C ARG A 78 -1.45 -1.68 16.01
N PRO A 79 -0.55 -2.57 16.46
CA PRO A 79 -0.76 -3.32 17.69
C PRO A 79 -1.07 -2.35 18.84
N LYS A 80 -2.03 -2.70 19.70
CA LYS A 80 -2.30 -1.92 20.91
C LYS A 80 -1.06 -2.02 21.80
N PRO A 81 -0.50 -0.91 22.33
CA PRO A 81 0.56 -1.01 23.32
C PRO A 81 0.00 -1.78 24.53
N GLU A 82 0.70 -2.85 24.93
CA GLU A 82 0.37 -3.57 26.16
C GLU A 82 0.68 -2.65 27.33
N ILE A 83 -0.37 -2.16 27.99
CA ILE A 83 -0.22 -1.44 29.26
C ILE A 83 0.15 -2.50 30.30
N MET A 84 1.44 -2.70 30.53
CA MET A 84 1.92 -3.46 31.67
C MET A 84 1.65 -2.61 32.92
N ALA A 85 0.49 -2.80 33.53
CA ALA A 85 0.22 -2.26 34.85
C ALA A 85 1.26 -2.85 35.81
N SER A 86 2.21 -2.02 36.24
CA SER A 86 3.11 -2.38 37.34
C SER A 86 2.24 -2.58 38.57
N LYS A 87 2.13 -3.82 39.06
CA LYS A 87 1.47 -4.10 40.34
C LYS A 87 2.20 -3.27 41.39
N GLU A 88 1.47 -2.33 42.00
CA GLU A 88 1.94 -1.55 43.14
C GLU A 88 2.51 -2.50 44.19
N GLN A 89 3.76 -2.26 44.60
CA GLN A 89 4.38 -2.96 45.72
C GLN A 89 3.53 -2.68 46.96
N GLN A 90 2.85 -3.71 47.44
CA GLN A 90 2.13 -3.68 48.70
C GLN A 90 3.16 -3.44 49.81
N ILE A 91 3.30 -2.17 50.22
CA ILE A 91 4.07 -1.78 51.41
C ILE A 91 3.38 -2.49 52.58
N GLN A 92 4.01 -3.55 53.08
CA GLN A 92 3.61 -4.18 54.34
C GLN A 92 3.75 -3.10 55.41
N ARG A 93 2.61 -2.68 55.97
CA ARG A 93 2.63 -1.90 57.19
C ARG A 93 3.04 -2.86 58.29
N ASP A 94 4.32 -2.83 58.66
CA ASP A 94 4.76 -3.42 59.92
C ASP A 94 4.11 -2.60 61.04
N ASP A 95 3.27 -3.26 61.81
CA ASP A 95 2.56 -2.73 62.98
C ASP A 95 3.28 -3.26 64.23
N PRO A 96 4.10 -2.47 64.95
CA PRO A 96 4.62 -2.89 66.24
C PRO A 96 3.74 -2.27 67.33
N GLY A 97 2.59 -2.89 67.57
CA GLY A 97 1.80 -2.68 68.77
C GLY A 97 2.11 -3.78 69.80
N ALA A 98 3.08 -3.54 70.68
CA ALA A 98 3.17 -4.05 72.06
C ALA A 98 4.36 -3.41 72.79
#